data_AF-A0A6J1WUC4-F1
#
_entry.id   AF-A0A6J1WUC4-F1
#
_cell.length_a   1.000
_cell.length_b   1.000
_cell.length_c   1.000
_cell.angle_alpha   90.00
_cell.angle_beta   90.00
_cell.angle_gamma   90.00
#
_symmetry.space_group_name_H-M   'P 1'
#
loop_
_entity.id
_entity.type
_entity.pdbx_description
1 polymer ?
#
loop_
_entity_poly.entity_id
_entity_poly.type
_entity_poly.pdbx_seq_one_letter_code
_entity_poly.pdbx_strand_id
1 'polypeptide(L)'
;MYWSELGSKCIKRATMDGSSPTVIVEQVGRVHALAIDLERRALYWAALDPPALQCIYLNGTGRTTLADNVSMPYALTLYGDRVFWGDWNT
;
A
#
# COMPACT_ATOMS: atom_id res chain seq x y z
N MET A 1 9.31 -10.02 1.89
CA MET A 1 8.13 -9.50 2.60
C MET A 1 8.01 -7.99 2.43
N TYR A 2 6.80 -7.44 2.55
CA TYR A 2 6.50 -6.01 2.49
C TYR A 2 5.69 -5.62 3.71
N TRP A 3 5.95 -4.45 4.28
CA TRP A 3 5.20 -3.94 5.43
C TRP A 3 5.22 -2.41 5.48
N SER A 4 4.19 -1.84 6.10
CA SER A 4 4.14 -0.43 6.44
C SER A 4 4.72 -0.18 7.83
N GLU A 5 5.47 0.89 8.00
CA GLU A 5 6.00 1.33 9.29
C GLU A 5 5.26 2.59 9.76
N LEU A 6 4.54 2.48 10.87
CA LEU A 6 3.67 3.57 11.38
C LEU A 6 4.46 4.80 11.83
N GLY A 7 5.64 4.61 12.43
CA GLY A 7 6.46 5.72 12.94
C GLY A 7 7.05 6.58 11.83
N SER A 8 7.71 5.97 10.85
CA SER A 8 8.34 6.67 9.73
C SER A 8 7.39 6.96 8.56
N LYS A 9 6.15 6.44 8.61
CA LYS A 9 5.15 6.57 7.55
C LYS A 9 5.71 6.17 6.18
N CYS A 10 6.41 5.03 6.13
CA CYS A 10 6.97 4.46 4.89
C CYS A 10 6.52 3.01 4.68
N ILE A 11 6.66 2.52 3.45
CA ILE A 11 6.54 1.09 3.14
C ILE A 11 7.92 0.54 2.83
N LYS A 12 8.27 -0.54 3.51
CA LYS A 12 9.55 -1.24 3.39
C LYS A 12 9.38 -2.62 2.78
N ARG A 13 10.48 -3.13 2.24
CA ARG A 13 10.64 -4.50 1.77
C ARG A 13 11.92 -5.10 2.31
N ALA A 14 11.88 -6.39 2.60
CA ALA A 14 13.03 -7.24 2.90
C ALA A 14 12.87 -8.58 2.19
N THR A 15 13.92 -9.38 2.15
CA THR A 15 13.83 -10.81 1.85
C THR A 15 12.93 -11.52 2.87
N MET A 16 12.51 -12.75 2.58
CA MET A 16 11.60 -13.50 3.47
C MET A 16 12.27 -13.98 4.76
N ASP A 17 13.60 -14.02 4.81
CA ASP A 17 14.38 -14.26 6.04
C ASP A 17 14.58 -12.98 6.88
N GLY A 18 14.02 -11.84 6.44
CA GLY A 18 14.13 -10.55 7.12
C GLY A 18 15.39 -9.76 6.81
N SER A 19 16.32 -10.30 6.02
CA SER A 19 17.54 -9.59 5.63
C SER A 19 17.29 -8.47 4.60
N SER A 20 18.28 -7.57 4.48
CA SER A 20 18.29 -6.46 3.51
C SER A 20 17.00 -5.60 3.48
N PRO A 21 16.57 -5.01 4.62
CA PRO A 21 15.44 -4.09 4.62
C PRO A 21 15.76 -2.83 3.80
N THR A 22 14.82 -2.44 2.94
CA THR A 22 14.91 -1.27 2.07
C THR A 22 13.59 -0.52 2.09
N VAL A 23 13.65 0.81 1.97
CA VAL A 23 12.46 1.65 1.81
C VAL A 23 12.05 1.67 0.34
N ILE A 24 10.76 1.43 0.06
CA ILE A 24 10.21 1.54 -1.30
C ILE A 24 9.58 2.90 -1.53
N VAL A 25 8.83 3.39 -0.55
CA VAL A 25 8.11 4.65 -0.66
C VAL A 25 7.94 5.28 0.72
N GLU A 26 8.14 6.59 0.79
CA GLU A 26 7.97 7.42 1.97
C GLU A 26 6.68 8.24 1.89
N GLN A 27 6.29 8.87 2.99
CA GLN A 27 5.12 9.74 3.07
C GLN A 27 3.84 9.01 2.62
N VAL A 28 3.65 7.76 3.07
CA VAL A 28 2.45 6.95 2.75
C VAL A 28 1.30 7.15 3.73
N GLY A 29 1.50 7.96 4.77
CA GLY A 29 0.52 8.14 5.83
C GLY A 29 0.40 6.93 6.75
N ARG A 30 -0.76 6.81 7.40
CA ARG A 30 -1.09 5.66 8.25
C ARG A 30 -1.72 4.55 7.42
N VAL A 31 -0.91 3.61 6.94
CA VAL A 31 -1.36 2.46 6.14
C VAL A 31 -2.03 1.41 7.03
N HIS A 32 -3.18 0.92 6.61
CA HIS A 32 -3.89 -0.19 7.27
C HIS A 32 -3.95 -1.46 6.45
N ALA A 33 -3.93 -1.36 5.11
CA ALA A 33 -3.99 -2.53 4.24
C ALA A 33 -2.96 -2.42 3.12
N LEU A 34 -2.38 -3.57 2.76
CA LEU A 34 -1.41 -3.73 1.68
C LEU A 34 -1.81 -4.93 0.81
N ALA A 35 -1.68 -4.79 -0.50
CA ALA A 35 -1.76 -5.90 -1.45
C ALA A 35 -0.69 -5.74 -2.55
N ILE A 36 -0.28 -6.85 -3.14
CA ILE A 36 0.76 -6.88 -4.16
C ILE A 36 0.21 -7.55 -5.41
N ASP A 37 0.39 -6.90 -6.55
CA ASP A 37 0.24 -7.49 -7.86
C ASP A 37 1.63 -7.94 -8.35
N LEU A 38 1.85 -9.25 -8.38
CA LEU A 38 3.14 -9.82 -8.79
C LEU A 38 3.36 -9.75 -10.30
N GLU A 39 2.28 -9.81 -11.09
CA GLU A 39 2.34 -9.77 -12.55
C GLU A 39 2.65 -8.34 -13.02
N ARG A 40 1.94 -7.34 -12.50
CA ARG A 40 2.19 -5.92 -12.79
C ARG A 40 3.37 -5.34 -12.02
N ARG A 41 3.96 -6.11 -11.10
CA ARG A 41 5.03 -5.67 -10.21
C ARG A 41 4.65 -4.36 -9.52
N ALA A 42 3.49 -4.32 -8.90
CA ALA A 42 2.95 -3.15 -8.22
C ALA A 42 2.49 -3.46 -6.79
N LEU A 43 2.65 -2.48 -5.91
CA LEU A 43 2.20 -2.49 -4.53
C LEU A 43 1.04 -1.51 -4.39
N TYR A 44 -0.02 -1.96 -3.73
CA TYR A 44 -1.24 -1.20 -3.46
C TYR A 44 -1.40 -1.05 -1.96
N TRP A 45 -1.83 0.12 -1.51
CA TRP A 45 -2.10 0.37 -0.10
C TRP A 45 -3.29 1.28 0.11
N ALA A 46 -3.91 1.13 1.27
CA ALA A 46 -4.91 2.06 1.77
C ALA A 46 -4.39 2.75 3.04
N ALA A 47 -4.44 4.07 3.06
CA ALA A 47 -4.00 4.92 4.15
C ALA A 47 -5.16 5.76 4.71
N LEU A 48 -5.06 6.18 5.98
CA LEU A 48 -6.04 7.05 6.65
C LEU A 48 -5.60 8.51 6.83
N ASP A 49 -4.33 8.83 6.56
CA ASP A 49 -3.77 10.16 6.85
C ASP A 49 -2.69 10.54 5.82
N PRO A 50 -3.09 11.05 4.63
CA PRO A 50 -4.47 11.30 4.20
C PRO A 50 -5.23 10.04 3.77
N PRO A 51 -6.57 10.04 3.84
CA PRO A 51 -7.42 8.94 3.39
C PRO A 51 -7.33 8.73 1.88
N ALA A 52 -6.69 7.64 1.43
CA ALA A 52 -6.53 7.34 0.02
C ALA A 52 -6.20 5.86 -0.24
N LEU A 53 -6.61 5.38 -1.41
CA LEU A 53 -6.05 4.19 -2.04
C LEU A 53 -4.98 4.63 -3.04
N GLN A 54 -3.78 4.08 -2.93
CA GLN A 54 -2.66 4.41 -3.80
C GLN A 54 -1.94 3.15 -4.27
N CYS A 55 -1.20 3.27 -5.36
CA CYS A 55 -0.29 2.23 -5.82
C CYS A 55 1.05 2.81 -6.28
N ILE A 56 2.06 1.93 -6.35
CA ILE A 56 3.39 2.23 -6.85
C ILE A 56 4.00 0.97 -7.46
N TYR A 57 4.87 1.10 -8.45
CA TYR A 57 5.64 -0.03 -8.93
C TYR A 57 6.66 -0.50 -7.87
N LEU A 58 6.99 -1.79 -7.86
CA LEU A 58 7.92 -2.40 -6.89
C LEU A 58 9.38 -1.92 -7.01
N ASN A 59 9.68 -1.13 -8.04
CA ASN A 59 10.94 -0.40 -8.23
C ASN A 59 10.91 1.02 -7.62
N GLY A 60 9.81 1.43 -7.01
CA GLY A 60 9.64 2.74 -6.38
C GLY A 60 9.15 3.86 -7.31
N THR A 61 8.76 3.57 -8.55
CA THR A 61 8.27 4.58 -9.50
C THR A 61 6.76 4.52 -9.73
N GLY A 62 6.21 5.53 -10.39
CA GLY A 62 4.80 5.49 -10.84
C GLY A 62 3.77 5.56 -9.71
N ARG A 63 4.09 6.25 -8.60
CA ARG A 63 3.14 6.46 -7.50
C ARG A 63 1.88 7.13 -8.03
N THR A 64 0.74 6.48 -7.87
CA THR A 64 -0.56 6.93 -8.38
C THR A 64 -1.62 6.83 -7.29
N THR A 65 -2.51 7.82 -7.21
CA THR A 65 -3.72 7.76 -6.37
C THR A 65 -4.85 7.14 -7.18
N LEU A 66 -5.43 6.05 -6.67
CA LEU A 66 -6.51 5.30 -7.33
C LEU A 66 -7.89 5.80 -6.90
N ALA A 67 -8.03 6.13 -5.62
CA ALA A 67 -9.23 6.74 -5.05
C ALA A 67 -8.82 7.68 -3.91
N ASP A 68 -9.47 8.84 -3.87
CA ASP A 68 -9.40 9.79 -2.76
C ASP A 68 -10.69 9.74 -1.93
N ASN A 69 -10.72 10.44 -0.80
CA ASN A 69 -11.91 10.59 0.06
C ASN A 69 -12.50 9.26 0.58
N VAL A 70 -11.64 8.26 0.78
CA VAL A 70 -12.01 6.95 1.30
C VAL A 70 -12.05 7.03 2.83
N SER A 71 -13.24 6.94 3.44
CA SER A 71 -13.46 7.39 4.82
C SER A 71 -12.58 6.66 5.83
N MET A 72 -12.68 5.33 5.89
CA MET A 72 -11.90 4.50 6.79
C MET A 72 -11.60 3.12 6.18
N PRO A 73 -10.74 3.04 5.15
CA PRO A 73 -10.37 1.77 4.56
C PRO A 73 -9.55 0.91 5.55
N TYR A 74 -9.98 -0.33 5.74
CA TYR A 74 -9.36 -1.28 6.69
C TYR A 74 -8.82 -2.54 6.02
N ALA A 75 -9.32 -2.89 4.84
CA ALA A 75 -8.91 -4.06 4.07
C ALA A 75 -8.79 -3.70 2.59
N LEU A 76 -7.88 -4.37 1.87
CA LEU A 76 -7.65 -4.19 0.44
C LEU A 76 -7.23 -5.52 -0.18
N THR A 77 -7.81 -5.88 -1.32
CA THR A 77 -7.42 -7.05 -2.11
C THR A 77 -7.51 -6.77 -3.61
N LEU A 78 -6.89 -7.63 -4.41
CA LEU A 78 -6.77 -7.49 -5.86
C LEU A 78 -7.37 -8.72 -6.53
N TYR A 79 -8.12 -8.53 -7.62
CA TYR A 79 -8.57 -9.62 -8.48
C TYR A 79 -8.69 -9.13 -9.92
N GLY A 80 -7.91 -9.75 -10.82
CA GLY A 80 -7.81 -9.32 -12.22
C GLY A 80 -7.28 -7.90 -12.36
N ASP A 81 -8.06 -7.02 -12.97
CA ASP A 81 -7.78 -5.60 -13.17
C ASP A 81 -8.43 -4.69 -12.12
N ARG A 82 -9.01 -5.26 -11.06
CA ARG A 82 -9.79 -4.52 -10.06
C ARG A 82 -9.14 -4.54 -8.68
N VAL A 83 -9.34 -3.42 -7.99
CA VAL A 83 -9.00 -3.24 -6.58
C VAL A 83 -10.31 -3.24 -5.78
N PHE A 84 -10.37 -4.06 -4.74
CA PHE A 84 -11.48 -4.12 -3.81
C PHE A 84 -11.00 -3.68 -2.44
N TRP A 85 -11.79 -2.89 -1.73
CA TRP A 85 -11.48 -2.49 -0.36
C TRP A 85 -12.73 -2.53 0.50
N GLY A 86 -12.53 -2.74 1.80
CA GLY A 86 -13.56 -2.58 2.81
C GLY A 86 -13.36 -1.24 3.53
N ASP A 87 -14.46 -0.53 3.77
CA ASP A 87 -14.50 0.69 4.58
C ASP A 87 -15.29 0.38 5.86
N TRP A 88 -14.86 0.87 7.02
CA TRP A 88 -15.58 0.63 8.27
C TRP A 88 -16.83 1.50 8.44
N ASN A 89 -16.96 2.59 7.67
CA ASN A 89 -18.07 3.53 7.80
C ASN A 89 -19.23 3.25 6.82
N THR A 90 -19.11 2.25 5.94
CA THR A 90 -20.12 1.86 4.94
C THR A 90 -20.13 0.35 4.73
#